data_AF-A0A1B6E164-F1
#
_entry.id   AF-A0A1B6E164-F1
#
_cell.length_a   1.000
_cell.length_b   1.000
_cell.length_c   1.000
_cell.angle_alpha   90.00
_cell.angle_beta   90.00
_cell.angle_gamma   90.00
#
_symmetry.space_group_name_H-M   'P 1'
#
loop_
_entity.id
_entity.type
_entity.pdbx_description
1 polymer ?
#
loop_
_entity_poly.entity_id
_entity_poly.type
_entity_poly.pdbx_seq_one_letter_code
_entity_poly.pdbx_strand_id
1 'polypeptide(L)'
;GTPVLQVRAVDGDRGVNNRISYAVSRGGEGVFDIDSMTGSVFTLSKLDREASTASNGAYILEILAREDTRAVYPPPTVRTEVTIIVTDVNDETPTFKSKLY
;
A
#
# COMPACT_ATOMS: atom_id res chain seq x y z
N GLY A 1 -1.69 12.94 -3.31
CA GLY A 1 -2.43 11.74 -2.92
C GLY A 1 -3.19 11.97 -1.62
N THR A 2 -4.04 11.03 -1.24
CA THR A 2 -4.73 11.03 0.06
C THR A 2 -4.03 10.02 0.97
N PRO A 3 -3.67 10.39 2.22
CA PRO A 3 -3.06 9.44 3.15
C PRO A 3 -4.07 8.34 3.53
N VAL A 4 -3.60 7.09 3.58
CA VAL A 4 -4.43 5.91 3.88
C VAL A 4 -4.06 5.35 5.24
N LEU A 5 -2.78 5.08 5.46
CA LEU A 5 -2.23 4.54 6.70
C LEU A 5 -0.74 4.85 6.78
N GLN A 6 -0.17 4.65 7.97
CA GLN A 6 1.27 4.74 8.19
C GLN A 6 1.78 3.42 8.73
N VAL A 7 2.83 2.88 8.10
CA VAL A 7 3.56 1.72 8.61
C VAL A 7 4.83 2.14 9.33
N ARG A 8 5.27 1.31 10.28
CA ARG A 8 6.51 1.51 11.01
C ARG A 8 7.22 0.19 11.21
N ALA A 9 8.45 0.09 10.72
CA ALA A 9 9.38 -0.96 11.09
C ALA A 9 10.15 -0.55 12.35
N VAL A 10 10.48 -1.53 13.19
CA VAL A 10 11.19 -1.32 14.46
C VAL A 10 12.37 -2.29 14.46
N ASP A 11 13.58 -1.75 14.59
CA ASP A 11 14.79 -2.53 14.83
C ASP A 11 14.89 -2.91 16.33
N GLY A 12 15.47 -4.07 16.59
CA GLY A 12 15.69 -4.58 17.96
C GLY A 12 17.01 -4.12 18.57
N ASP A 13 17.73 -3.24 17.88
CA ASP A 13 19.09 -2.89 18.21
C ASP A 13 19.13 -1.97 19.42
N ARG A 14 20.01 -2.28 20.36
CA ARG A 14 20.23 -1.46 21.57
C ARG A 14 21.18 -0.28 21.32
N GLY A 15 21.50 -0.01 20.05
CA GLY A 15 22.56 0.89 19.60
C GLY A 15 22.03 2.02 18.70
N VAL A 16 22.81 2.41 17.69
CA VAL A 16 22.38 3.42 16.71
C VAL A 16 21.29 2.81 15.83
N ASN A 17 20.07 3.35 15.92
CA ASN A 17 19.00 2.97 15.00
C ASN A 17 19.35 3.53 13.62
N ASN A 18 19.64 2.64 12.69
CA ASN A 18 19.87 3.04 11.32
C ASN A 18 18.56 3.52 10.70
N ARG A 19 18.66 4.39 9.70
CA ARG A 19 17.47 4.90 9.01
C ARG A 19 16.80 3.75 8.26
N ILE A 20 15.51 3.58 8.45
CA ILE A 20 14.72 2.60 7.70
C ILE A 20 14.06 3.32 6.53
N SER A 21 14.21 2.73 5.34
CA SER A 21 13.57 3.17 4.10
C SER A 21 12.43 2.24 3.74
N TYR A 22 11.31 2.80 3.28
CA TYR A 22 10.11 2.05 2.90
C TYR A 22 9.87 2.10 1.39
N ALA A 23 9.31 1.04 0.84
CA ALA A 23 8.88 0.96 -0.57
C ALA A 23 7.69 0.01 -0.72
N VAL A 24 6.77 0.32 -1.65
CA VAL A 24 5.78 -0.66 -2.12
C VAL A 24 6.47 -1.54 -3.15
N SER A 25 6.69 -2.81 -2.82
CA SER A 25 7.37 -3.75 -3.72
C SER A 25 6.41 -4.43 -4.69
N ARG A 26 5.11 -4.54 -4.35
CA ARG A 26 4.06 -5.13 -5.20
C ARG A 26 2.68 -4.56 -4.88
N GLY A 27 1.78 -4.55 -5.87
CA GLY A 27 0.34 -4.34 -5.69
C GLY A 27 -0.10 -2.88 -5.58
N GLY A 28 0.84 -1.93 -5.63
CA GLY A 28 0.56 -0.50 -5.60
C GLY A 28 0.54 0.15 -6.99
N GLU A 29 0.82 -0.58 -8.07
CA GLU A 29 1.14 -0.02 -9.38
C GLU A 29 0.08 0.99 -9.87
N GLY A 30 0.42 2.28 -9.84
CA GLY A 30 -0.45 3.38 -10.29
C GLY A 30 -1.59 3.76 -9.35
N VAL A 31 -1.73 3.10 -8.20
CA VAL A 31 -2.83 3.34 -7.25
C VAL A 31 -2.33 3.75 -5.86
N PHE A 32 -1.28 3.12 -5.36
CA PHE A 32 -0.71 3.42 -4.05
C PHE A 32 0.80 3.62 -4.14
N ASP A 33 1.30 4.51 -3.30
CA ASP A 33 2.72 4.69 -3.06
C ASP A 33 2.98 4.94 -1.58
N ILE A 34 4.24 4.87 -1.17
CA ILE A 34 4.67 5.04 0.21
C ILE A 34 5.78 6.08 0.30
N ASP A 35 5.67 6.98 1.27
CA ASP A 35 6.76 7.89 1.59
C ASP A 35 7.92 7.09 2.22
N SER A 36 9.06 7.09 1.52
CA SER A 36 10.22 6.28 1.89
C SER A 36 10.82 6.60 3.27
N MET A 37 10.51 7.76 3.87
CA MET A 37 11.08 8.20 5.15
C MET A 37 10.13 8.00 6.32
N THR A 38 8.84 8.26 6.08
CA THR A 38 7.81 8.27 7.12
C THR A 38 7.00 6.99 7.16
N GLY A 39 7.03 6.18 6.09
CA GLY A 39 6.19 4.99 5.95
C GLY A 39 4.71 5.33 5.72
N SER A 40 4.38 6.57 5.35
CA SER A 40 3.00 6.97 5.04
C SER A 40 2.60 6.44 3.68
N VAL A 41 1.61 5.54 3.64
CA VAL A 41 0.99 5.04 2.41
C VAL A 41 -0.10 6.01 1.96
N PHE A 42 -0.11 6.37 0.68
CA PHE A 42 -1.07 7.31 0.11
C PHE A 42 -1.53 6.87 -1.28
N THR A 43 -2.70 7.36 -1.69
CA THR A 43 -3.25 7.10 -3.02
C THR A 43 -2.60 7.98 -4.08
N LEU A 44 -2.29 7.43 -5.25
CA LEU A 44 -1.86 8.18 -6.43
C LEU A 44 -3.04 8.57 -7.33
N SER A 45 -4.10 7.79 -7.30
CA SER A 45 -5.29 7.94 -8.13
C SER A 45 -6.57 7.76 -7.31
N LYS A 46 -7.73 8.00 -7.93
CA LYS A 46 -9.02 7.75 -7.29
C LYS A 46 -9.19 6.23 -7.09
N LEU A 47 -9.69 5.85 -5.92
CA LEU A 47 -10.05 4.47 -5.64
C LEU A 47 -11.41 4.19 -6.26
N ASP A 48 -11.47 3.13 -7.05
CA ASP A 48 -12.69 2.62 -7.67
C ASP A 48 -12.77 1.13 -7.32
N ARG A 49 -13.90 0.74 -6.72
CA ARG A 49 -14.13 -0.63 -6.25
C ARG A 49 -14.22 -1.61 -7.41
N GLU A 50 -14.71 -1.16 -8.56
CA GLU A 50 -14.89 -1.96 -9.77
C GLU A 50 -13.67 -1.95 -10.69
N ALA A 51 -12.64 -1.17 -10.33
CA ALA A 51 -11.39 -1.17 -11.08
C ALA A 51 -10.78 -2.58 -11.11
N SER A 52 -10.27 -2.97 -12.27
CA SER A 52 -9.61 -4.27 -12.47
C SER A 52 -8.38 -4.47 -11.58
N THR A 53 -7.79 -3.39 -11.08
CA THR A 53 -6.66 -3.40 -10.13
C THR A 53 -7.11 -3.76 -8.71
N ALA A 54 -8.39 -3.55 -8.36
CA ALA A 54 -8.97 -3.99 -7.09
C ALA A 54 -9.47 -5.43 -7.25
N SER A 55 -8.88 -6.38 -6.52
CA SER A 55 -9.37 -7.75 -6.49
C SER A 55 -10.52 -7.84 -5.49
N ASN A 56 -11.76 -7.99 -6.00
CA ASN A 56 -12.97 -8.02 -5.18
C ASN A 56 -13.13 -6.79 -4.27
N GLY A 57 -12.75 -5.60 -4.76
CA GLY A 57 -12.80 -4.36 -3.98
C GLY A 57 -11.67 -4.23 -2.96
N ALA A 58 -10.61 -5.04 -3.05
CA ALA A 58 -9.44 -4.96 -2.19
C ALA A 58 -8.14 -4.82 -2.97
N TYR A 59 -7.19 -4.08 -2.40
CA TYR A 59 -5.81 -3.99 -2.87
C TYR A 59 -4.89 -4.68 -1.87
N ILE A 60 -3.96 -5.49 -2.36
CA ILE A 60 -2.98 -6.20 -1.54
C ILE A 60 -1.62 -5.60 -1.86
N LEU A 61 -1.06 -4.86 -0.91
CA LEU A 61 0.25 -4.22 -1.04
C LEU A 61 1.31 -5.06 -0.33
N GLU A 62 2.42 -5.36 -1.01
CA GLU A 62 3.64 -5.82 -0.34
C GLU A 62 4.50 -4.58 -0.02
N ILE A 63 4.77 -4.34 1.26
CA ILE A 63 5.64 -3.25 1.70
C ILE A 63 6.98 -3.84 2.14
N LEU A 64 8.05 -3.29 1.58
CA LEU A 64 9.43 -3.56 1.95
C LEU A 64 9.94 -2.46 2.87
N ALA A 65 10.50 -2.84 4.01
CA ALA A 65 11.31 -1.97 4.86
C ALA A 65 12.76 -2.44 4.80
N ARG A 66 13.68 -1.52 4.50
CA ARG A 66 15.11 -1.78 4.39
C ARG A 66 15.90 -0.84 5.29
N GLU A 67 16.78 -1.42 6.08
CA GLU A 67 17.72 -0.67 6.89
C GLU A 67 18.84 -0.07 6.02
N ASP A 68 19.12 1.22 6.19
CA ASP A 68 20.19 1.94 5.48
C ASP A 68 21.52 1.78 6.23
N THR A 69 22.12 0.60 6.09
CA THR A 69 23.41 0.26 6.70
C THR A 69 24.40 -0.26 5.66
N ARG A 70 25.68 0.06 5.87
CA ARG A 70 26.81 -0.48 5.10
C ARG A 70 27.54 -1.60 5.84
N ALA A 71 27.17 -1.88 7.10
CA ALA A 71 27.84 -2.88 7.92
C ALA A 71 27.53 -4.31 7.47
N VAL A 72 26.37 -4.53 6.84
CA VAL A 72 25.91 -5.84 6.37
C VAL A 72 25.47 -5.73 4.90
N TYR A 73 25.85 -6.70 4.07
CA TYR A 73 25.43 -6.79 2.68
C TYR A 73 24.92 -8.21 2.33
N PRO A 74 23.69 -8.35 1.78
CA PRO A 74 22.73 -7.27 1.52
C PRO A 74 22.20 -6.64 2.83
N PRO A 75 21.74 -5.37 2.80
CA PRO A 75 21.20 -4.73 3.99
C PRO A 75 19.99 -5.51 4.54
N PRO A 76 19.78 -5.53 5.86
CA PRO A 76 18.60 -6.15 6.46
C PRO A 76 17.30 -5.60 5.87
N THR A 77 16.41 -6.51 5.49
CA THR A 77 15.10 -6.20 4.90
C THR A 77 14.01 -7.04 5.52
N VAL A 78 12.85 -6.44 5.73
CA VAL A 78 11.61 -7.12 6.12
C VAL A 78 10.50 -6.76 5.15
N ARG A 79 9.58 -7.69 4.94
CA ARG A 79 8.39 -7.50 4.10
C ARG A 79 7.14 -7.74 4.92
N THR A 80 6.10 -6.97 4.63
CA THR A 80 4.78 -7.17 5.22
C THR A 80 3.70 -6.94 4.17
N GLU A 81 2.58 -7.63 4.33
CA GLU A 81 1.42 -7.49 3.46
C GLU A 81 0.39 -6.57 4.12
N VAL A 82 -0.16 -5.65 3.33
CA VAL A 82 -1.20 -4.71 3.76
C VAL A 82 -2.39 -4.84 2.83
N THR A 83 -3.53 -5.23 3.40
CA THR A 83 -4.80 -5.32 2.68
C THR A 83 -5.61 -4.03 2.88
N ILE A 84 -5.90 -3.34 1.78
CA ILE A 84 -6.74 -2.13 1.76
C ILE A 84 -8.08 -2.50 1.15
N ILE A 85 -9.15 -2.38 1.92
CA ILE A 85 -10.52 -2.69 1.47
C ILE A 85 -11.21 -1.39 1.08
N VAL A 86 -11.67 -1.29 -0.16
CA VAL A 86 -12.49 -0.17 -0.65
C VAL A 86 -13.93 -0.41 -0.23
N THR A 87 -14.41 0.40 0.70
CA THR A 87 -15.83 0.39 1.08
C THR A 87 -16.66 0.99 -0.05
N ASP A 88 -17.72 0.29 -0.41
CA ASP A 88 -18.71 0.81 -1.34
C ASP A 88 -19.44 1.98 -0.68
N VAL A 89 -19.34 3.16 -1.31
CA VAL A 89 -20.33 4.21 -1.11
C VAL A 89 -21.31 3.97 -2.25
N ASN A 90 -22.56 3.62 -1.93
CA ASN A 90 -23.62 3.20 -2.87
C ASN A 90 -23.94 4.31 -3.90
N ASP A 91 -23.02 4.52 -4.84
CA ASP A 91 -22.98 5.55 -5.89
C ASP A 91 -23.23 4.91 -7.27
N GLU A 92 -23.22 3.58 -7.35
CA GLU A 92 -23.66 2.81 -8.50
C GLU A 92 -25.19 2.76 -8.54
N THR A 93 -25.77 3.66 -9.33
CA THR A 93 -27.20 3.62 -9.63
C THR A 93 -27.48 2.34 -10.43
N PRO A 94 -28.36 1.43 -9.98
CA PRO A 94 -28.57 0.16 -10.66
C PRO A 94 -29.03 0.41 -12.11
N THR A 95 -28.24 -0.02 -13.08
CA THR A 95 -28.61 0.03 -14.50
C THR A 95 -29.22 -1.30 -14.92
N PHE A 96 -30.53 -1.31 -15.15
CA PHE A 96 -31.22 -2.49 -15.69
C PHE A 96 -30.91 -2.63 -17.18
N LYS A 97 -30.20 -3.70 -17.55
CA LYS A 97 -30.08 -4.15 -18.94
C LYS A 97 -31.31 -4.95 -19.37
N SER A 98 -32.48 -4.31 -19.44
CA SER A 98 -33.57 -4.73 -20.34
C SER A 98 -34.65 -3.67 -20.48
N LYS A 99 -34.79 -3.14 -21.71
CA LYS A 99 -36.10 -2.76 -22.25
C LYS A 99 -36.59 -3.97 -23.04
N LEU A 100 -37.35 -4.86 -22.44
CA LEU A 100 -38.26 -5.75 -23.18
C LEU A 100 -39.41 -6.13 -22.25
N TYR A 101 -40.57 -5.55 -22.60
CA TYR A 101 -41.89 -5.86 -22.07
C TYR A 101 -42.49 -7.02 -22.85
#